data_AF-A0A7U4JPE8-F1
#
_entry.id   AF-A0A7U4JPE8-F1
#
_cell.length_a   1.000
_cell.length_b   1.000
_cell.length_c   1.000
_cell.angle_alpha   90.00
_cell.angle_beta   90.00
_cell.angle_gamma   90.00
#
_symmetry.space_group_name_H-M   'P 1'
#
loop_
_entity.id
_entity.type
_entity.pdbx_description
1 polymer ?
#
loop_
_entity_poly.entity_id
_entity_poly.type
_entity_poly.pdbx_seq_one_letter_code
_entity_poly.pdbx_strand_id
1 'polypeptide(L)'
;MEDWKTVETDIEGIYQEFGSTIKPIHNYLNGSKNYAIATIEHMIGQLSRQDKNDDLLIFLNNSLLDLINIGEENYYQTIRNVHNATGEYDDVEAVISEVCDKFSWNVMSEPEKAVIAEIANMNINEYWWKSDNKKCDYFAMKTLTSLAYEVLKNGLDKFVSSISIAVDTDGVIKKWKLDYVEEKRENIWIDWISLDKIDHYSTIYDVNYGGLTELSRTELASADAYENEYINTEKRIGSYGILVKQYCGVIEQEINQIIKLYNDSNNPNQHLMWNDLKAYVKKNDIQLIGAPFDLSDMLSELHRIRNLAMHGENITKEDFEILDKYRKRQLFEWISWTKLELKGEKFHPTVDELQEKYFDNC
;
A
#
# COMPACT_ATOMS: atom_id res chain seq x y z
N MET A 1 -24.25 14.96 15.34
CA MET A 1 -24.20 13.56 14.85
C MET A 1 -23.21 13.59 13.72
N GLU A 2 -22.04 12.96 13.90
CA GLU A 2 -21.02 12.90 12.84
C GLU A 2 -21.56 12.02 11.72
N ASP A 3 -21.66 12.58 10.51
CA ASP A 3 -22.38 11.98 9.39
C ASP A 3 -21.48 10.97 8.65
N TRP A 4 -21.24 9.83 9.29
CA TRP A 4 -20.55 8.69 8.70
C TRP A 4 -21.52 7.91 7.81
N LYS A 5 -21.16 7.74 6.54
CA LYS A 5 -21.86 6.88 5.58
C LYS A 5 -21.31 5.47 5.67
N THR A 6 -22.18 4.48 5.85
CA THR A 6 -21.82 3.05 5.80
C THR A 6 -21.66 2.63 4.34
N VAL A 7 -20.67 1.80 4.05
CA VAL A 7 -20.52 1.18 2.73
C VAL A 7 -21.37 -0.10 2.70
N GLU A 8 -22.33 -0.14 1.79
CA GLU A 8 -23.19 -1.32 1.56
C GLU A 8 -22.79 -2.08 0.28
N THR A 9 -21.91 -1.51 -0.55
CA THR A 9 -21.47 -2.11 -1.81
C THR A 9 -20.56 -3.30 -1.55
N ASP A 10 -20.92 -4.44 -2.15
CA ASP A 10 -20.01 -5.56 -2.34
C ASP A 10 -19.07 -5.28 -3.53
N ILE A 11 -17.83 -4.89 -3.24
CA ILE A 11 -16.83 -4.54 -4.24
C ILE A 11 -16.36 -5.73 -5.09
N GLU A 12 -16.65 -6.98 -4.71
CA GLU A 12 -16.36 -8.15 -5.56
C GLU A 12 -17.44 -8.35 -6.62
N GLY A 13 -18.63 -7.79 -6.41
CA GLY A 13 -19.77 -7.87 -7.33
C GLY A 13 -19.76 -6.83 -8.46
N ILE A 14 -18.80 -5.90 -8.49
CA ILE A 14 -18.77 -4.77 -9.43
C ILE A 14 -17.94 -5.03 -10.70
N TYR A 15 -17.43 -6.25 -10.88
CA TYR A 15 -16.76 -6.67 -12.11
C TYR A 15 -16.93 -8.18 -12.32
N GLN A 16 -16.64 -8.65 -13.53
CA GLN A 16 -16.59 -10.06 -13.88
C GLN A 16 -15.19 -10.42 -14.38
N GLU A 17 -14.64 -11.51 -13.87
CA GLU A 17 -13.36 -12.03 -14.31
C GLU A 17 -13.54 -13.15 -15.34
N PHE A 18 -12.85 -13.01 -16.48
CA PHE A 18 -12.82 -13.98 -17.58
C PHE A 18 -11.38 -14.31 -17.93
N GLY A 19 -10.79 -15.27 -17.22
CA GLY A 19 -9.38 -15.61 -17.37
C GLY A 19 -8.50 -14.38 -17.07
N SER A 20 -7.73 -13.91 -18.05
CA SER A 20 -6.89 -12.71 -17.91
C SER A 20 -7.63 -11.39 -18.08
N THR A 21 -8.92 -11.40 -18.42
CA THR A 21 -9.70 -10.19 -18.70
C THR A 21 -10.61 -9.84 -17.55
N ILE A 22 -10.76 -8.55 -17.26
CA ILE A 22 -11.72 -8.04 -16.29
C ILE A 22 -12.73 -7.19 -17.04
N LYS A 23 -14.01 -7.48 -16.81
CA LYS A 23 -15.12 -6.79 -17.43
C LYS A 23 -15.89 -6.00 -16.36
N PRO A 24 -15.91 -4.66 -16.45
CA PRO A 24 -16.77 -3.82 -15.61
C PRO A 24 -18.25 -4.19 -15.75
N ILE A 25 -19.04 -3.98 -14.69
CA ILE A 25 -20.50 -4.16 -14.78
C ILE A 25 -21.20 -2.95 -15.40
N HIS A 26 -20.67 -1.73 -15.19
CA HIS A 26 -21.24 -0.54 -15.78
C HIS A 26 -20.86 -0.46 -17.26
N ASN A 27 -21.86 -0.22 -18.10
CA ASN A 27 -21.62 0.04 -19.51
C ASN A 27 -20.99 1.43 -19.67
N TYR A 28 -19.78 1.48 -20.21
CA TYR A 28 -19.04 2.71 -20.43
C TYR A 28 -19.70 3.63 -21.46
N LEU A 29 -20.57 3.10 -22.34
CA LEU A 29 -21.34 3.89 -23.31
C LEU A 29 -22.49 4.68 -22.68
N ASN A 30 -22.79 4.49 -21.40
CA ASN A 30 -23.91 5.18 -20.75
C ASN A 30 -23.57 6.61 -20.29
N GLY A 31 -22.53 7.24 -20.85
CA GLY A 31 -22.07 8.59 -20.51
C GLY A 31 -20.73 8.60 -19.76
N SER A 32 -20.07 9.76 -19.70
CA SER A 32 -18.71 9.88 -19.19
C SER A 32 -18.54 9.53 -17.72
N LYS A 33 -19.54 9.83 -16.88
CA LYS A 33 -19.53 9.37 -15.48
C LYS A 33 -19.56 7.85 -15.39
N ASN A 34 -20.34 7.19 -16.25
CA ASN A 34 -20.37 5.74 -16.33
C ASN A 34 -19.07 5.15 -16.87
N TYR A 35 -18.41 5.83 -17.80
CA TYR A 35 -17.05 5.47 -18.23
C TYR A 35 -16.03 5.56 -17.08
N ALA A 36 -16.09 6.61 -16.26
CA ALA A 36 -15.25 6.72 -15.06
C ALA A 36 -15.51 5.57 -14.07
N ILE A 37 -16.78 5.27 -13.79
CA ILE A 37 -17.17 4.13 -12.93
C ILE A 37 -16.65 2.82 -13.51
N ALA A 38 -16.84 2.55 -14.80
CA ALA A 38 -16.37 1.33 -15.45
C ALA A 38 -14.84 1.19 -15.39
N THR A 39 -14.12 2.31 -15.54
CA THR A 39 -12.66 2.36 -15.40
C THR A 39 -12.21 2.01 -13.98
N ILE A 40 -12.91 2.54 -12.97
CA ILE A 40 -12.68 2.24 -11.55
C ILE A 40 -12.98 0.77 -11.24
N GLU A 41 -14.06 0.21 -11.76
CA GLU A 41 -14.40 -1.22 -11.62
C GLU A 41 -13.33 -2.13 -12.20
N HIS A 42 -12.82 -1.77 -13.39
CA HIS A 42 -11.70 -2.50 -14.00
C HIS A 42 -10.48 -2.46 -13.08
N MET A 43 -10.14 -1.28 -12.56
CA MET A 43 -9.00 -1.08 -11.68
C MET A 43 -9.12 -1.88 -10.37
N ILE A 44 -10.30 -1.89 -9.72
CA ILE A 44 -10.57 -2.68 -8.52
C ILE A 44 -10.38 -4.17 -8.80
N GLY A 45 -10.87 -4.65 -9.95
CA GLY A 45 -10.64 -6.01 -10.38
C GLY A 45 -9.15 -6.33 -10.53
N GLN A 46 -8.38 -5.47 -11.21
CA GLN A 46 -6.95 -5.71 -11.43
C GLN A 46 -6.18 -5.70 -10.10
N LEU A 47 -6.55 -4.82 -9.18
CA LEU A 47 -5.97 -4.74 -7.84
C LEU A 47 -6.36 -5.94 -6.95
N SER A 48 -7.41 -6.68 -7.30
CA SER A 48 -7.84 -7.87 -6.56
C SER A 48 -7.13 -9.15 -7.00
N ARG A 49 -6.39 -9.13 -8.11
CA ARG A 49 -5.60 -10.29 -8.59
C ARG A 49 -4.33 -10.49 -7.78
N GLN A 50 -3.78 -11.70 -7.77
CA GLN A 50 -2.45 -11.94 -7.20
C GLN A 50 -1.37 -11.22 -8.01
N ASP A 51 -1.33 -11.51 -9.33
CA ASP A 51 -0.42 -10.86 -10.26
C ASP A 51 -1.04 -9.57 -10.81
N LYS A 52 -0.42 -8.44 -10.48
CA LYS A 52 -0.87 -7.11 -10.90
C LYS A 52 -0.36 -6.80 -12.31
N ASN A 53 -1.19 -6.14 -13.10
CA ASN A 53 -0.78 -5.55 -14.37
C ASN A 53 -0.58 -4.05 -14.18
N ASP A 54 0.64 -3.65 -13.80
CA ASP A 54 0.97 -2.27 -13.45
C ASP A 54 0.78 -1.29 -14.61
N ASP A 55 1.11 -1.71 -15.84
CA ASP A 55 0.89 -0.89 -17.03
C ASP A 55 -0.58 -0.55 -17.21
N LEU A 56 -1.45 -1.54 -17.02
CA LEU A 56 -2.89 -1.34 -17.10
C LEU A 56 -3.39 -0.46 -15.95
N LEU A 57 -2.87 -0.62 -14.72
CA LEU A 57 -3.23 0.23 -13.59
C LEU A 57 -2.83 1.69 -13.84
N ILE A 58 -1.62 1.95 -14.34
CA ILE A 58 -1.15 3.29 -14.73
C ILE A 58 -2.04 3.85 -15.84
N PHE A 59 -2.31 3.06 -16.89
CA PHE A 59 -3.19 3.46 -17.98
C PHE A 59 -4.60 3.84 -17.51
N LEU A 60 -5.21 3.04 -16.62
CA LEU A 60 -6.56 3.30 -16.11
C LEU A 60 -6.60 4.56 -15.24
N ASN A 61 -5.59 4.82 -14.40
CA ASN A 61 -5.53 6.07 -13.63
C ASN A 61 -5.33 7.29 -14.55
N ASN A 62 -4.45 7.20 -15.55
CA ASN A 62 -4.28 8.27 -16.54
C ASN A 62 -5.55 8.52 -17.35
N SER A 63 -6.30 7.45 -17.68
CA SER A 63 -7.59 7.58 -18.38
C SER A 63 -8.62 8.39 -17.58
N LEU A 64 -8.63 8.25 -16.24
CA LEU A 64 -9.45 9.08 -15.36
C LEU A 64 -8.98 10.54 -15.35
N LEU A 65 -7.67 10.77 -15.29
CA LEU A 65 -7.10 12.12 -15.32
C LEU A 65 -7.35 12.82 -16.65
N ASP A 66 -7.18 12.14 -17.78
CA ASP A 66 -7.43 12.67 -19.12
C ASP A 66 -8.92 13.02 -19.29
N LEU A 67 -9.82 12.16 -18.80
CA LEU A 67 -11.25 12.47 -18.77
C LEU A 67 -11.56 13.77 -18.00
N ILE A 68 -10.86 14.01 -16.90
CA ILE A 68 -11.07 15.19 -16.04
C ILE A 68 -10.46 16.44 -16.67
N ASN A 69 -9.25 16.34 -17.24
CA ASN A 69 -8.47 17.48 -17.71
C ASN A 69 -8.81 17.88 -19.15
N ILE A 70 -9.05 16.90 -20.03
CA ILE A 70 -9.38 17.12 -21.45
C ILE A 70 -10.89 17.18 -21.66
N GLY A 71 -11.65 16.48 -20.81
CA GLY A 71 -13.11 16.46 -20.84
C GLY A 71 -13.69 15.39 -21.78
N GLU A 72 -14.93 15.62 -22.20
CA GLU A 72 -15.75 14.66 -22.96
C GLU A 72 -15.12 14.21 -24.30
N GLU A 73 -14.32 15.06 -24.94
CA GLU A 73 -13.66 14.68 -26.20
C GLU A 73 -12.72 13.48 -26.01
N ASN A 74 -12.03 13.38 -24.86
CA ASN A 74 -11.19 12.23 -24.57
C ASN A 74 -12.02 10.95 -24.36
N TYR A 75 -13.20 11.06 -23.76
CA TYR A 75 -14.14 9.96 -23.64
C TYR A 75 -14.59 9.47 -25.02
N TYR A 76 -15.00 10.36 -25.92
CA TYR A 76 -15.39 9.98 -27.29
C TYR A 76 -14.22 9.41 -28.09
N GLN A 77 -13.02 9.96 -27.92
CA GLN A 77 -11.82 9.40 -28.53
C GLN A 77 -11.52 7.98 -28.03
N THR A 78 -11.80 7.70 -26.76
CA THR A 78 -11.67 6.34 -26.21
C THR A 78 -12.66 5.38 -26.86
N ILE A 79 -13.91 5.79 -27.09
CA ILE A 79 -14.90 4.97 -27.83
C ILE A 79 -14.38 4.64 -29.24
N ARG A 80 -13.82 5.64 -29.94
CA ARG A 80 -13.19 5.44 -31.26
C ARG A 80 -12.01 4.48 -31.21
N ASN A 81 -11.15 4.60 -30.19
CA ASN A 81 -9.98 3.73 -30.03
C ASN A 81 -10.38 2.28 -29.77
N VAL A 82 -11.38 2.05 -28.90
CA VAL A 82 -11.93 0.71 -28.66
C VAL A 82 -12.49 0.14 -29.96
N HIS A 83 -13.32 0.90 -30.67
CA HIS A 83 -13.86 0.49 -31.95
C HIS A 83 -12.77 0.10 -32.96
N ASN A 84 -11.73 0.93 -33.10
CA ASN A 84 -10.62 0.67 -34.02
C ASN A 84 -9.85 -0.62 -33.67
N ALA A 85 -9.77 -0.96 -32.38
CA ALA A 85 -9.09 -2.16 -31.91
C ALA A 85 -9.95 -3.43 -32.05
N THR A 86 -11.25 -3.33 -31.82
CA THR A 86 -12.15 -4.50 -31.72
C THR A 86 -13.03 -4.72 -32.95
N GLY A 87 -13.25 -3.68 -33.76
CA GLY A 87 -14.26 -3.68 -34.82
C GLY A 87 -15.68 -3.84 -34.29
N GLU A 88 -15.95 -3.46 -33.05
CA GLU A 88 -17.20 -3.80 -32.34
C GLU A 88 -18.47 -3.13 -32.90
N TYR A 89 -18.35 -2.04 -33.64
CA TYR A 89 -19.48 -1.22 -34.09
C TYR A 89 -19.48 -1.08 -35.61
N ASP A 90 -20.64 -1.04 -36.24
CA ASP A 90 -20.72 -0.79 -37.69
C ASP A 90 -20.48 0.69 -38.05
N ASP A 91 -20.90 1.61 -37.18
CA ASP A 91 -20.72 3.06 -37.31
C ASP A 91 -20.48 3.69 -35.93
N VAL A 92 -19.21 3.98 -35.61
CA VAL A 92 -18.81 4.52 -34.30
C VAL A 92 -19.31 5.94 -34.06
N GLU A 93 -19.45 6.78 -35.10
CA GLU A 93 -19.92 8.16 -34.93
C GLU A 93 -21.42 8.19 -34.65
N ALA A 94 -22.20 7.25 -35.22
CA ALA A 94 -23.60 7.07 -34.86
C ALA A 94 -23.76 6.67 -33.38
N VAL A 95 -22.91 5.77 -32.87
CA VAL A 95 -22.89 5.41 -31.45
C VAL A 95 -22.57 6.62 -30.58
N ILE A 96 -21.53 7.38 -30.91
CA ILE A 96 -21.16 8.58 -30.15
C ILE A 96 -22.32 9.59 -30.14
N SER A 97 -22.96 9.84 -31.28
CA SER A 97 -24.13 10.72 -31.34
C SER A 97 -25.27 10.24 -30.44
N GLU A 98 -25.57 8.94 -30.44
CA GLU A 98 -26.59 8.36 -29.57
C GLU A 98 -26.25 8.52 -28.08
N VAL A 99 -24.98 8.32 -27.72
CA VAL A 99 -24.49 8.50 -26.36
C VAL A 99 -24.66 9.95 -25.91
N CYS A 100 -24.24 10.91 -26.74
CA CYS A 100 -24.39 12.34 -26.50
C CYS A 100 -25.86 12.71 -26.25
N ASP A 101 -26.77 12.22 -27.11
CA ASP A 101 -28.18 12.57 -27.03
C ASP A 101 -28.86 11.96 -25.79
N LYS A 102 -28.58 10.68 -25.49
CA LYS A 102 -29.27 9.95 -24.42
C LYS A 102 -28.67 10.16 -23.03
N PHE A 103 -27.37 10.41 -22.93
CA PHE A 103 -26.63 10.41 -21.67
C PHE A 103 -25.87 11.70 -21.39
N SER A 104 -26.23 12.81 -22.04
CA SER A 104 -25.68 14.15 -21.76
C SER A 104 -25.79 14.59 -20.29
N TRP A 105 -26.73 14.02 -19.54
CA TRP A 105 -26.90 14.28 -18.11
C TRP A 105 -25.95 13.45 -17.21
N ASN A 106 -25.37 12.36 -17.74
CA ASN A 106 -24.56 11.44 -16.97
C ASN A 106 -23.07 11.80 -17.02
N VAL A 107 -22.78 12.98 -16.50
CA VAL A 107 -21.45 13.59 -16.44
C VAL A 107 -21.04 13.80 -14.99
N MET A 108 -19.74 13.77 -14.70
CA MET A 108 -19.25 14.02 -13.34
C MET A 108 -19.41 15.49 -12.95
N SER A 109 -19.81 15.76 -11.71
CA SER A 109 -19.80 17.11 -11.15
C SER A 109 -18.35 17.59 -10.90
N GLU A 110 -18.13 18.90 -10.81
CA GLU A 110 -16.80 19.45 -10.49
C GLU A 110 -16.24 18.95 -9.15
N PRO A 111 -17.05 18.84 -8.06
CA PRO A 111 -16.60 18.19 -6.84
C PRO A 111 -16.21 16.71 -7.00
N GLU A 112 -16.97 15.94 -7.78
CA GLU A 112 -16.61 14.54 -8.09
C GLU A 112 -15.27 14.49 -8.81
N LYS A 113 -15.09 15.28 -9.86
CA LYS A 113 -13.82 15.35 -10.61
C LYS A 113 -12.64 15.69 -9.70
N ALA A 114 -12.79 16.60 -8.75
CA ALA A 114 -11.72 16.95 -7.82
C ALA A 114 -11.28 15.75 -6.95
N VAL A 115 -12.24 14.98 -6.42
CA VAL A 115 -11.95 13.79 -5.61
C VAL A 115 -11.32 12.67 -6.46
N ILE A 116 -11.86 12.41 -7.66
CA ILE A 116 -11.34 11.36 -8.54
C ILE A 116 -9.94 11.70 -9.05
N ALA A 117 -9.67 12.97 -9.36
CA ALA A 117 -8.33 13.41 -9.74
C ALA A 117 -7.31 13.19 -8.61
N GLU A 118 -7.68 13.54 -7.37
CA GLU A 118 -6.79 13.34 -6.22
C GLU A 118 -6.46 11.85 -6.03
N ILE A 119 -7.48 10.99 -6.04
CA ILE A 119 -7.29 9.54 -5.87
C ILE A 119 -6.44 8.95 -7.01
N ALA A 120 -6.71 9.33 -8.25
CA ALA A 120 -5.93 8.86 -9.40
C ALA A 120 -4.46 9.31 -9.30
N ASN A 121 -4.21 10.56 -8.88
CA ASN A 121 -2.86 11.07 -8.64
C ASN A 121 -2.17 10.33 -7.48
N MET A 122 -2.86 10.05 -6.37
CA MET A 122 -2.31 9.27 -5.26
C MET A 122 -1.88 7.87 -5.71
N ASN A 123 -2.72 7.18 -6.47
CA ASN A 123 -2.40 5.86 -7.04
C ASN A 123 -1.20 5.93 -7.98
N ILE A 124 -1.10 6.96 -8.82
CA ILE A 124 0.00 7.15 -9.76
C ILE A 124 1.31 7.47 -9.00
N ASN A 125 1.26 8.29 -7.96
CA ASN A 125 2.44 8.66 -7.17
C ASN A 125 3.09 7.46 -6.45
N GLU A 126 2.31 6.41 -6.15
CA GLU A 126 2.84 5.16 -5.60
C GLU A 126 3.89 4.51 -6.53
N TYR A 127 3.71 4.63 -7.83
CA TYR A 127 4.67 4.15 -8.83
C TYR A 127 5.90 5.06 -8.92
N TRP A 128 5.72 6.37 -8.85
CA TRP A 128 6.79 7.34 -9.10
C TRP A 128 7.72 7.59 -7.91
N TRP A 129 7.24 7.42 -6.68
CA TRP A 129 7.98 7.83 -5.48
C TRP A 129 8.47 6.65 -4.62
N LYS A 130 8.15 5.41 -4.99
CA LYS A 130 8.71 4.25 -4.29
C LYS A 130 10.20 4.08 -4.59
N SER A 131 10.92 3.44 -3.66
CA SER A 131 12.28 2.96 -3.94
C SER A 131 12.26 1.55 -4.54
N ASP A 132 13.36 1.12 -5.14
CA ASP A 132 13.55 -0.24 -5.67
C ASP A 132 13.40 -1.34 -4.61
N ASN A 133 13.50 -0.98 -3.34
CA ASN A 133 13.40 -1.90 -2.20
C ASN A 133 12.00 -1.91 -1.56
N LYS A 134 11.03 -1.20 -2.17
CA LYS A 134 9.63 -1.17 -1.73
C LYS A 134 8.71 -1.63 -2.86
N LYS A 135 7.71 -2.42 -2.49
CA LYS A 135 6.60 -2.76 -3.38
C LYS A 135 5.68 -1.56 -3.52
N CYS A 136 4.81 -1.56 -4.53
CA CYS A 136 3.66 -0.66 -4.53
C CYS A 136 2.66 -1.10 -3.47
N ASP A 137 2.05 -0.15 -2.76
CA ASP A 137 0.94 -0.38 -1.84
C ASP A 137 -0.38 -0.62 -2.59
N TYR A 138 -0.51 -1.79 -3.19
CA TYR A 138 -1.72 -2.21 -3.89
C TYR A 138 -2.95 -2.28 -2.98
N PHE A 139 -2.78 -2.45 -1.67
CA PHE A 139 -3.88 -2.46 -0.70
C PHE A 139 -4.44 -1.05 -0.54
N ALA A 140 -3.58 -0.05 -0.34
CA ALA A 140 -3.99 1.34 -0.30
C ALA A 140 -4.63 1.76 -1.63
N MET A 141 -4.01 1.41 -2.77
CA MET A 141 -4.57 1.71 -4.08
C MET A 141 -5.97 1.11 -4.27
N LYS A 142 -6.19 -0.15 -3.86
CA LYS A 142 -7.52 -0.81 -3.94
C LYS A 142 -8.54 -0.10 -3.06
N THR A 143 -8.14 0.28 -1.85
CA THR A 143 -8.99 0.99 -0.90
C THR A 143 -9.41 2.35 -1.45
N LEU A 144 -8.44 3.15 -1.93
CA LEU A 144 -8.70 4.46 -2.53
C LEU A 144 -9.56 4.37 -3.78
N THR A 145 -9.30 3.37 -4.63
CA THR A 145 -10.12 3.12 -5.83
C THR A 145 -11.55 2.72 -5.46
N SER A 146 -11.74 1.94 -4.38
CA SER A 146 -13.06 1.63 -3.84
C SER A 146 -13.77 2.87 -3.27
N LEU A 147 -13.03 3.77 -2.61
CA LEU A 147 -13.56 5.06 -2.18
C LEU A 147 -14.02 5.91 -3.37
N ALA A 148 -13.25 5.95 -4.46
CA ALA A 148 -13.62 6.64 -5.70
C ALA A 148 -14.94 6.10 -6.28
N TYR A 149 -15.12 4.77 -6.27
CA TYR A 149 -16.38 4.13 -6.66
C TYR A 149 -17.55 4.63 -5.79
N GLU A 150 -17.41 4.58 -4.46
CA GLU A 150 -18.43 5.03 -3.52
C GLU A 150 -18.81 6.50 -3.71
N VAL A 151 -17.82 7.37 -3.94
CA VAL A 151 -18.03 8.79 -4.20
C VAL A 151 -18.86 9.00 -5.47
N LEU A 152 -18.54 8.32 -6.58
CA LEU A 152 -19.29 8.48 -7.82
C LEU A 152 -20.72 7.92 -7.72
N LYS A 153 -20.92 6.81 -7.02
CA LYS A 153 -22.24 6.20 -6.82
C LYS A 153 -23.17 7.07 -5.98
N ASN A 154 -22.63 7.68 -4.93
CA ASN A 154 -23.40 8.59 -4.06
C ASN A 154 -23.58 9.98 -4.69
N GLY A 155 -22.61 10.38 -5.50
CA GLY A 155 -22.48 11.70 -6.10
C GLY A 155 -22.17 12.82 -5.12
N LEU A 156 -21.64 13.93 -5.65
CA LEU A 156 -21.28 15.12 -4.87
C LEU A 156 -21.76 16.42 -5.52
N ASP A 157 -22.32 17.30 -4.69
CA ASP A 157 -22.77 18.64 -5.07
C ASP A 157 -21.91 19.77 -4.48
N LYS A 158 -21.00 19.44 -3.54
CA LYS A 158 -20.13 20.39 -2.84
C LYS A 158 -18.69 19.90 -2.81
N PHE A 159 -17.75 20.85 -2.85
CA PHE A 159 -16.33 20.56 -2.73
C PHE A 159 -15.99 20.00 -1.35
N VAL A 160 -14.91 19.24 -1.29
CA VAL A 160 -14.44 18.50 -0.12
C VAL A 160 -13.01 18.93 0.20
N SER A 161 -12.69 19.12 1.48
CA SER A 161 -11.31 19.34 1.93
C SER A 161 -10.66 18.08 2.47
N SER A 162 -11.44 17.19 3.08
CA SER A 162 -10.95 15.94 3.64
C SER A 162 -12.02 14.85 3.59
N ILE A 163 -11.53 13.60 3.49
CA ILE A 163 -12.31 12.38 3.54
C ILE A 163 -11.76 11.53 4.68
N SER A 164 -12.58 11.21 5.67
CA SER A 164 -12.20 10.23 6.69
C SER A 164 -12.76 8.86 6.30
N ILE A 165 -11.93 7.82 6.35
CA ILE A 165 -12.34 6.44 6.07
C ILE A 165 -12.03 5.54 7.27
N ALA A 166 -12.95 4.63 7.58
CA ALA A 166 -12.71 3.55 8.53
C ALA A 166 -12.57 2.25 7.76
N VAL A 167 -11.37 1.67 7.82
CA VAL A 167 -10.94 0.55 7.01
C VAL A 167 -10.70 -0.67 7.90
N ASP A 168 -11.29 -1.79 7.50
CA ASP A 168 -11.12 -3.10 8.14
C ASP A 168 -10.09 -3.92 7.36
N THR A 169 -9.95 -5.19 7.76
CA THR A 169 -9.08 -6.20 7.15
C THR A 169 -9.15 -6.17 5.61
N ASP A 170 -8.00 -6.34 4.96
CA ASP A 170 -7.83 -6.39 3.50
C ASP A 170 -8.23 -5.10 2.76
N GLY A 171 -8.20 -3.95 3.45
CA GLY A 171 -8.50 -2.65 2.84
C GLY A 171 -10.00 -2.39 2.63
N VAL A 172 -10.88 -3.13 3.31
CA VAL A 172 -12.32 -2.98 3.15
C VAL A 172 -12.83 -1.76 3.89
N ILE A 173 -13.33 -0.76 3.17
CA ILE A 173 -13.97 0.43 3.77
C ILE A 173 -15.30 0.02 4.40
N LYS A 174 -15.46 0.23 5.71
CA LYS A 174 -16.74 0.02 6.41
C LYS A 174 -17.61 1.26 6.43
N LYS A 175 -16.97 2.42 6.58
CA LYS A 175 -17.67 3.72 6.60
C LYS A 175 -16.73 4.84 6.22
N TRP A 176 -17.29 5.93 5.72
CA TRP A 176 -16.55 7.12 5.32
C TRP A 176 -17.34 8.39 5.63
N LYS A 177 -16.64 9.52 5.72
CA LYS A 177 -17.19 10.84 6.02
C LYS A 177 -16.50 11.90 5.18
N LEU A 178 -17.25 12.93 4.80
CA LEU A 178 -16.75 14.09 4.07
C LEU A 178 -16.78 15.35 4.91
N ASP A 179 -15.72 16.14 4.81
CA ASP A 179 -15.70 17.52 5.28
C ASP A 179 -15.82 18.46 4.09
N TYR A 180 -16.98 19.10 3.99
CA TYR A 180 -17.31 19.97 2.88
C TYR A 180 -16.76 21.39 3.04
N VAL A 181 -16.49 22.01 1.89
CA VAL A 181 -16.05 23.40 1.77
C VAL A 181 -16.76 24.07 0.59
N GLU A 182 -16.81 25.40 0.62
CA GLU A 182 -17.48 26.20 -0.43
C GLU A 182 -16.67 26.27 -1.73
N GLU A 183 -15.35 26.21 -1.65
CA GLU A 183 -14.44 26.38 -2.79
C GLU A 183 -13.55 25.14 -3.00
N LYS A 184 -13.14 24.94 -4.25
CA LYS A 184 -12.23 23.86 -4.64
C LYS A 184 -10.90 23.99 -3.88
N ARG A 185 -10.43 22.89 -3.31
CA ARG A 185 -9.08 22.77 -2.73
C ARG A 185 -8.10 22.22 -3.76
N GLU A 186 -6.83 22.58 -3.59
CA GLU A 186 -5.75 22.03 -4.40
C GLU A 186 -5.51 20.55 -4.10
N ASN A 187 -5.54 20.18 -2.82
CA ASN A 187 -5.35 18.81 -2.34
C ASN A 187 -6.53 18.40 -1.44
N ILE A 188 -6.83 17.11 -1.40
CA ILE A 188 -7.91 16.55 -0.56
C ILE A 188 -7.28 15.52 0.37
N TRP A 189 -7.34 15.77 1.68
CA TRP A 189 -6.73 14.90 2.67
C TRP A 189 -7.57 13.68 2.98
N ILE A 190 -6.92 12.51 3.02
CA ILE A 190 -7.57 11.25 3.36
C ILE A 190 -7.10 10.81 4.76
N ASP A 191 -8.02 10.90 5.73
CA ASP A 191 -7.78 10.45 7.09
C ASP A 191 -8.12 8.96 7.21
N TRP A 192 -7.10 8.12 7.37
CA TRP A 192 -7.24 6.68 7.47
C TRP A 192 -7.40 6.21 8.93
N ILE A 193 -8.51 5.56 9.24
CA ILE A 193 -8.77 4.95 10.55
C ILE A 193 -8.80 3.43 10.38
N SER A 194 -7.76 2.75 10.87
CA SER A 194 -7.76 1.29 10.88
C SER A 194 -8.62 0.72 12.03
N LEU A 195 -9.51 -0.21 11.68
CA LEU A 195 -10.30 -1.01 12.62
C LEU A 195 -9.56 -2.30 13.04
N ASP A 196 -8.74 -2.86 12.15
CA ASP A 196 -7.79 -3.94 12.45
C ASP A 196 -6.35 -3.43 12.38
N LYS A 197 -5.79 -3.16 13.57
CA LYS A 197 -4.42 -2.64 13.68
C LYS A 197 -3.36 -3.65 13.23
N ILE A 198 -3.59 -4.94 13.39
CA ILE A 198 -2.61 -5.97 13.00
C ILE A 198 -2.56 -6.04 11.48
N ASP A 199 -3.71 -6.05 10.81
CA ASP A 199 -3.78 -6.00 9.36
C ASP A 199 -3.14 -4.71 8.81
N HIS A 200 -3.42 -3.57 9.43
CA HIS A 200 -2.83 -2.29 9.05
C HIS A 200 -1.30 -2.27 9.11
N TYR A 201 -0.69 -2.77 10.20
CA TYR A 201 0.77 -2.82 10.23
C TYR A 201 1.31 -3.92 9.31
N SER A 202 0.57 -5.02 9.10
CA SER A 202 0.98 -6.09 8.19
C SER A 202 1.09 -5.60 6.73
N THR A 203 0.12 -4.80 6.27
CA THR A 203 0.15 -4.19 4.93
C THR A 203 1.33 -3.21 4.79
N ILE A 204 1.55 -2.34 5.78
CA ILE A 204 2.72 -1.44 5.83
C ILE A 204 4.02 -2.24 5.72
N TYR A 205 4.13 -3.36 6.44
CA TYR A 205 5.33 -4.18 6.44
C TYR A 205 5.50 -5.00 5.18
N ASP A 206 4.43 -5.45 4.52
CA ASP A 206 4.55 -6.13 3.23
C ASP A 206 5.12 -5.20 2.15
N VAL A 207 4.71 -3.94 2.18
CA VAL A 207 5.16 -2.89 1.27
C VAL A 207 6.60 -2.48 1.55
N ASN A 208 6.89 -2.11 2.80
CA ASN A 208 8.17 -1.51 3.15
C ASN A 208 9.28 -2.54 3.41
N TYR A 209 8.93 -3.73 3.92
CA TYR A 209 9.87 -4.73 4.42
C TYR A 209 9.78 -6.05 3.65
N GLY A 210 9.68 -5.96 2.32
CA GLY A 210 9.55 -7.11 1.43
C GLY A 210 10.70 -8.12 1.52
N GLY A 211 11.88 -7.73 2.02
CA GLY A 211 13.02 -8.62 2.26
C GLY A 211 12.90 -9.50 3.50
N LEU A 212 12.05 -9.12 4.47
CA LEU A 212 11.78 -9.94 5.66
C LEU A 212 10.94 -11.16 5.30
N THR A 213 10.90 -12.15 6.20
CA THR A 213 9.95 -13.25 6.07
C THR A 213 8.53 -12.80 6.43
N GLU A 214 7.53 -13.49 5.88
CA GLU A 214 6.12 -13.26 6.21
C GLU A 214 5.89 -13.37 7.72
N LEU A 215 6.42 -14.42 8.37
CA LEU A 215 6.34 -14.60 9.82
C LEU A 215 6.89 -13.37 10.57
N SER A 216 8.06 -12.88 10.19
CA SER A 216 8.65 -11.70 10.84
C SER A 216 7.85 -10.43 10.59
N ARG A 217 7.27 -10.24 9.40
CA ARG A 217 6.35 -9.12 9.15
C ARG A 217 5.11 -9.19 10.06
N THR A 218 4.50 -10.36 10.19
CA THR A 218 3.34 -10.57 11.08
C THR A 218 3.69 -10.36 12.55
N GLU A 219 4.86 -10.84 13.00
CA GLU A 219 5.32 -10.62 14.37
C GLU A 219 5.56 -9.13 14.68
N LEU A 220 6.17 -8.39 13.74
CA LEU A 220 6.32 -6.95 13.84
C LEU A 220 4.96 -6.24 13.87
N ALA A 221 4.03 -6.65 13.00
CA ALA A 221 2.70 -6.04 12.93
C ALA A 221 1.93 -6.22 14.24
N SER A 222 2.02 -7.41 14.82
CA SER A 222 1.47 -7.70 16.14
C SER A 222 2.11 -6.85 17.23
N ALA A 223 3.44 -6.68 17.20
CA ALA A 223 4.17 -5.86 18.16
C ALA A 223 3.77 -4.38 18.09
N ASP A 224 3.67 -3.79 16.90
CA ASP A 224 3.25 -2.39 16.73
C ASP A 224 1.77 -2.17 17.08
N ALA A 225 0.90 -3.13 16.75
CA ALA A 225 -0.52 -3.10 17.17
C ALA A 225 -0.63 -3.11 18.70
N TYR A 226 0.14 -3.98 19.36
CA TYR A 226 0.20 -4.06 20.81
C TYR A 226 0.80 -2.78 21.42
N GLU A 227 1.89 -2.27 20.87
CA GLU A 227 2.49 -1.01 21.32
C GLU A 227 1.49 0.14 21.26
N ASN A 228 0.78 0.28 20.14
CA ASN A 228 -0.23 1.31 19.94
C ASN A 228 -1.40 1.23 20.93
N GLU A 229 -1.82 0.02 21.31
CA GLU A 229 -2.89 -0.18 22.27
C GLU A 229 -2.46 0.02 23.73
N TYR A 230 -1.23 -0.39 24.10
CA TYR A 230 -0.85 -0.53 25.51
C TYR A 230 0.14 0.51 26.03
N ILE A 231 1.11 1.00 25.25
CA ILE A 231 2.21 1.84 25.78
C ILE A 231 1.72 3.16 26.39
N ASN A 232 0.70 3.77 25.79
CA ASN A 232 0.15 5.05 26.26
C ASN A 232 -0.93 4.90 27.34
N THR A 233 -1.09 3.70 27.90
CA THR A 233 -2.11 3.41 28.91
C THR A 233 -1.48 3.06 30.26
N GLU A 234 -2.33 2.92 31.29
CA GLU A 234 -1.90 2.43 32.61
C GLU A 234 -1.35 0.99 32.56
N LYS A 235 -1.66 0.24 31.49
CA LYS A 235 -1.23 -1.16 31.30
C LYS A 235 0.23 -1.30 30.83
N ARG A 236 0.96 -0.19 30.64
CA ARG A 236 2.35 -0.20 30.13
C ARG A 236 3.34 -1.01 30.96
N ILE A 237 3.08 -1.18 32.27
CA ILE A 237 3.96 -1.92 33.19
C ILE A 237 3.75 -3.42 32.94
N GLY A 238 4.67 -4.03 32.20
CA GLY A 238 4.60 -5.43 31.73
C GLY A 238 4.56 -5.55 30.20
N SER A 239 4.12 -4.50 29.50
CA SER A 239 4.03 -4.46 28.04
C SER A 239 5.41 -4.45 27.36
N TYR A 240 6.41 -3.79 27.96
CA TYR A 240 7.76 -3.74 27.41
C TYR A 240 8.42 -5.12 27.28
N GLY A 241 8.16 -6.03 28.23
CA GLY A 241 8.69 -7.39 28.17
C GLY A 241 8.16 -8.18 26.97
N ILE A 242 6.89 -7.99 26.60
CA ILE A 242 6.29 -8.62 25.42
C ILE A 242 6.91 -8.07 24.14
N LEU A 243 7.01 -6.73 24.04
CA LEU A 243 7.60 -6.06 22.89
C LEU A 243 9.07 -6.44 22.68
N VAL A 244 9.88 -6.43 23.74
CA VAL A 244 11.28 -6.87 23.65
C VAL A 244 11.38 -8.31 23.19
N LYS A 245 10.50 -9.22 23.65
CA LYS A 245 10.49 -10.61 23.17
C LYS A 245 10.22 -10.69 21.68
N GLN A 246 9.18 -10.01 21.20
CA GLN A 246 8.78 -10.05 19.79
C GLN A 246 9.87 -9.45 18.89
N TYR A 247 10.30 -8.22 19.18
CA TYR A 247 11.33 -7.55 18.37
C TYR A 247 12.66 -8.30 18.38
N CYS A 248 13.13 -8.79 19.53
CA CYS A 248 14.36 -9.59 19.57
C CYS A 248 14.17 -10.95 18.88
N GLY A 249 12.99 -11.56 18.94
CA GLY A 249 12.69 -12.78 18.17
C GLY A 249 12.89 -12.57 16.66
N VAL A 250 12.31 -11.49 16.13
CA VAL A 250 12.47 -11.09 14.72
C VAL A 250 13.93 -10.81 14.39
N ILE A 251 14.64 -10.03 15.20
CA ILE A 251 16.08 -9.74 14.99
C ILE A 251 16.88 -11.05 14.94
N GLU A 252 16.68 -11.96 15.91
CA GLU A 252 17.41 -13.23 15.97
C GLU A 252 17.14 -14.07 14.71
N GLN A 253 15.89 -14.18 14.28
CA GLN A 253 15.49 -14.92 13.08
C GLN A 253 16.10 -14.33 11.81
N GLU A 254 15.96 -13.02 11.61
CA GLU A 254 16.31 -12.36 10.36
C GLU A 254 17.82 -12.19 10.20
N ILE A 255 18.56 -11.91 11.28
CA ILE A 255 20.04 -11.89 11.22
C ILE A 255 20.60 -13.30 10.93
N ASN A 256 19.99 -14.35 11.47
CA ASN A 256 20.37 -15.73 11.10
C ASN A 256 20.18 -16.01 9.60
N GLN A 257 19.16 -15.44 8.98
CA GLN A 257 18.97 -15.55 7.53
C GLN A 257 20.03 -14.76 6.76
N ILE A 258 20.37 -13.54 7.20
CA ILE A 258 21.46 -12.75 6.61
C ILE A 258 22.77 -13.53 6.65
N ILE A 259 23.12 -14.14 7.78
CA ILE A 259 24.32 -14.99 7.91
C ILE A 259 24.35 -16.07 6.82
N LYS A 260 23.23 -16.77 6.59
CA LYS A 260 23.14 -17.80 5.55
C LYS A 260 23.32 -17.22 4.14
N LEU A 261 22.82 -16.02 3.90
CA LEU A 261 22.93 -15.34 2.61
C LEU A 261 24.34 -14.87 2.29
N TYR A 262 25.20 -14.62 3.29
CA TYR A 262 26.60 -14.18 3.10
C TYR A 262 27.54 -15.21 2.42
N ASN A 263 27.00 -16.33 1.90
CA ASN A 263 27.65 -17.31 1.02
C ASN A 263 29.12 -17.68 1.36
N ASP A 264 29.40 -17.92 2.64
CA ASP A 264 30.68 -18.48 3.09
C ASP A 264 30.53 -20.00 3.30
N SER A 265 31.51 -20.75 2.80
CA SER A 265 31.74 -22.18 3.07
C SER A 265 31.72 -22.56 4.56
N ASN A 266 31.99 -21.62 5.47
CA ASN A 266 31.99 -21.83 6.92
C ASN A 266 30.68 -21.43 7.62
N ASN A 267 29.62 -21.12 6.86
CA ASN A 267 28.35 -20.70 7.43
C ASN A 267 27.74 -21.78 8.35
N PRO A 268 27.20 -21.39 9.51
CA PRO A 268 26.60 -22.33 10.44
C PRO A 268 25.37 -23.00 9.82
N ASN A 269 25.32 -24.33 9.89
CA ASN A 269 24.18 -25.12 9.41
C ASN A 269 22.94 -25.01 10.31
N GLN A 270 23.10 -24.51 11.53
CA GLN A 270 22.04 -24.41 12.54
C GLN A 270 21.77 -22.95 12.90
N HIS A 271 20.57 -22.69 13.39
CA HIS A 271 20.17 -21.39 13.95
C HIS A 271 21.05 -21.06 15.17
N LEU A 272 21.70 -19.90 15.14
CA LEU A 272 22.49 -19.40 16.25
C LEU A 272 21.60 -18.67 17.25
N MET A 273 21.67 -19.10 18.52
CA MET A 273 21.08 -18.36 19.64
C MET A 273 21.85 -17.06 19.87
N TRP A 274 21.22 -16.04 20.47
CA TRP A 274 21.78 -14.69 20.64
C TRP A 274 23.26 -14.59 21.02
N ASN A 275 23.73 -15.41 21.98
CA ASN A 275 25.13 -15.40 22.42
C ASN A 275 26.12 -15.84 21.33
N ASP A 276 25.75 -16.85 20.55
CA ASP A 276 26.57 -17.33 19.45
C ASP A 276 26.41 -16.41 18.23
N LEU A 277 25.20 -15.88 18.03
CA LEU A 277 24.87 -14.92 16.98
C LEU A 277 25.77 -13.68 17.06
N LYS A 278 25.82 -13.02 18.22
CA LYS A 278 26.65 -11.81 18.41
C LYS A 278 28.14 -12.12 18.23
N ALA A 279 28.61 -13.28 18.69
CA ALA A 279 30.01 -13.67 18.57
C ALA A 279 30.38 -13.95 17.11
N TYR A 280 29.47 -14.59 16.36
CA TYR A 280 29.65 -14.89 14.94
C TYR A 280 29.65 -13.61 14.10
N VAL A 281 28.66 -12.73 14.30
CA VAL A 281 28.58 -11.43 13.59
C VAL A 281 29.86 -10.63 13.80
N LYS A 282 30.34 -10.53 15.05
CA LYS A 282 31.57 -9.81 15.36
C LYS A 282 32.82 -10.45 14.75
N LYS A 283 32.92 -11.78 14.79
CA LYS A 283 34.09 -12.51 14.27
C LYS A 283 34.23 -12.39 12.75
N ASN A 284 33.10 -12.38 12.04
CA ASN A 284 33.07 -12.39 10.59
C ASN A 284 32.73 -11.01 9.99
N ASP A 285 32.71 -9.96 10.81
CA ASP A 285 32.42 -8.58 10.41
C ASP A 285 31.15 -8.43 9.55
N ILE A 286 30.07 -9.10 9.98
CA ILE A 286 28.78 -9.04 9.28
C ILE A 286 28.10 -7.72 9.61
N GLN A 287 27.72 -6.98 8.57
CA GLN A 287 27.07 -5.68 8.70
C GLN A 287 25.74 -5.64 7.95
N LEU A 288 24.85 -4.75 8.41
CA LEU A 288 23.67 -4.35 7.66
C LEU A 288 24.08 -3.26 6.65
N ILE A 289 23.74 -3.45 5.38
CA ILE A 289 24.18 -2.56 4.32
C ILE A 289 23.47 -1.21 4.45
N GLY A 290 24.26 -0.14 4.58
CA GLY A 290 23.77 1.24 4.72
C GLY A 290 23.31 1.66 6.13
N ALA A 291 23.26 0.74 7.10
CA ALA A 291 22.76 1.05 8.44
C ALA A 291 23.66 2.09 9.17
N PRO A 292 23.09 3.08 9.88
CA PRO A 292 23.84 4.12 10.60
C PRO A 292 24.32 3.64 11.99
N PHE A 293 24.55 2.35 12.16
CA PHE A 293 25.00 1.72 13.40
C PHE A 293 25.67 0.38 13.10
N ASP A 294 26.57 -0.04 13.99
CA ASP A 294 27.24 -1.34 13.89
C ASP A 294 26.32 -2.47 14.41
N LEU A 295 26.23 -3.56 13.63
CA LEU A 295 25.36 -4.69 13.96
C LEU A 295 25.85 -5.44 15.21
N SER A 296 27.16 -5.61 15.37
CA SER A 296 27.75 -6.31 16.52
C SER A 296 27.50 -5.55 17.83
N ASP A 297 27.64 -4.22 17.80
CA ASP A 297 27.37 -3.34 18.93
C ASP A 297 25.89 -3.37 19.31
N MET A 298 24.99 -3.30 18.32
CA MET A 298 23.55 -3.43 18.55
C MET A 298 23.21 -4.77 19.23
N LEU A 299 23.67 -5.90 18.69
CA LEU A 299 23.42 -7.22 19.29
C LEU A 299 23.97 -7.32 20.72
N SER A 300 25.08 -6.63 21.00
CA SER A 300 25.69 -6.59 22.32
C SER A 300 24.88 -5.74 23.31
N GLU A 301 24.42 -4.55 22.91
CA GLU A 301 23.57 -3.67 23.73
C GLU A 301 22.23 -4.34 24.08
N LEU A 302 21.62 -5.04 23.11
CA LEU A 302 20.31 -5.69 23.27
C LEU A 302 20.37 -7.02 24.03
N HIS A 303 21.54 -7.64 24.17
CA HIS A 303 21.68 -8.98 24.77
C HIS A 303 21.14 -9.06 26.20
N ARG A 304 21.41 -8.04 27.04
CA ARG A 304 20.92 -8.01 28.42
C ARG A 304 19.40 -7.99 28.47
N ILE A 305 18.78 -7.04 27.77
CA ILE A 305 17.32 -6.84 27.80
C ILE A 305 16.58 -8.02 27.18
N ARG A 306 17.14 -8.64 26.12
CA ARG A 306 16.60 -9.86 25.52
C ARG A 306 16.55 -11.00 26.54
N ASN A 307 17.63 -11.23 27.28
CA ASN A 307 17.67 -12.31 28.27
C ASN A 307 16.72 -12.06 29.45
N LEU A 308 16.69 -10.85 29.97
CA LEU A 308 15.72 -10.46 31.01
C LEU A 308 14.30 -10.77 30.55
N ALA A 309 13.94 -10.35 29.34
CA ALA A 309 12.62 -10.58 28.79
C ALA A 309 12.33 -12.08 28.68
N MET A 310 13.24 -12.88 28.10
CA MET A 310 13.06 -14.33 27.93
C MET A 310 12.90 -15.10 29.24
N HIS A 311 13.54 -14.64 30.33
CA HIS A 311 13.38 -15.23 31.66
C HIS A 311 12.17 -14.72 32.45
N GLY A 312 11.36 -13.84 31.85
CA GLY A 312 10.17 -13.28 32.48
C GLY A 312 10.48 -12.21 33.53
N GLU A 313 11.69 -11.64 33.50
CA GLU A 313 12.06 -10.53 34.36
C GLU A 313 11.39 -9.24 33.89
N ASN A 314 11.25 -8.28 34.81
CA ASN A 314 10.59 -7.02 34.52
C ASN A 314 11.48 -6.13 33.64
N ILE A 315 11.00 -5.73 32.47
CA ILE A 315 11.66 -4.79 31.56
C ILE A 315 11.18 -3.38 31.89
N THR A 316 12.12 -2.49 32.22
CA THR A 316 11.78 -1.08 32.48
C THR A 316 11.62 -0.29 31.17
N LYS A 317 11.17 0.96 31.29
CA LYS A 317 11.10 1.86 30.13
C LYS A 317 12.50 2.14 29.58
N GLU A 318 13.47 2.38 30.47
CA GLU A 318 14.86 2.65 30.10
C GLU A 318 15.49 1.44 29.40
N ASP A 319 15.13 0.21 29.82
CA ASP A 319 15.53 -1.00 29.11
C ASP A 319 14.95 -1.04 27.69
N PHE A 320 13.66 -0.73 27.53
CA PHE A 320 13.00 -0.69 26.22
C PHE A 320 13.53 0.42 25.31
N GLU A 321 13.90 1.58 25.87
CA GLU A 321 14.48 2.71 25.13
C GLU A 321 15.79 2.34 24.41
N ILE A 322 16.53 1.33 24.91
CA ILE A 322 17.71 0.78 24.22
C ILE A 322 17.31 0.12 22.90
N LEU A 323 16.24 -0.67 22.88
CA LEU A 323 15.71 -1.30 21.66
C LEU A 323 15.10 -0.25 20.73
N ASP A 324 14.29 0.64 21.30
CA ASP A 324 13.56 1.65 20.54
C ASP A 324 14.51 2.66 19.85
N LYS A 325 15.70 2.92 20.41
CA LYS A 325 16.78 3.66 19.75
C LYS A 325 17.13 3.09 18.37
N TYR A 326 17.20 1.76 18.22
CA TYR A 326 17.51 1.12 16.93
C TYR A 326 16.29 1.06 16.03
N ARG A 327 15.11 0.80 16.58
CA ARG A 327 13.86 0.81 15.81
C ARG A 327 13.58 2.17 15.17
N LYS A 328 13.78 3.27 15.92
CA LYS A 328 13.72 4.66 15.42
C LYS A 328 14.76 4.98 14.34
N ARG A 329 15.84 4.20 14.25
CA ARG A 329 16.83 4.26 13.17
C ARG A 329 16.53 3.26 12.05
N GLN A 330 15.27 2.85 11.92
CA GLN A 330 14.76 1.98 10.86
C GLN A 330 15.43 0.60 10.82
N LEU A 331 15.75 0.01 11.98
CA LEU A 331 16.42 -1.31 12.07
C LEU A 331 15.85 -2.37 11.11
N PHE A 332 14.53 -2.56 11.11
CA PHE A 332 13.89 -3.60 10.30
C PHE A 332 13.92 -3.30 8.80
N GLU A 333 13.97 -2.02 8.42
CA GLU A 333 14.17 -1.59 7.03
C GLU A 333 15.58 -1.96 6.55
N TRP A 334 16.61 -1.66 7.37
CA TRP A 334 18.00 -2.04 7.05
C TRP A 334 18.21 -3.56 6.97
N ILE A 335 17.54 -4.33 7.83
CA ILE A 335 17.55 -5.80 7.75
C ILE A 335 16.90 -6.26 6.44
N SER A 336 15.73 -5.72 6.10
CA SER A 336 15.01 -6.02 4.85
C SER A 336 15.88 -5.73 3.63
N TRP A 337 16.44 -4.53 3.53
CA TRP A 337 17.26 -4.10 2.40
C TRP A 337 18.53 -4.91 2.26
N THR A 338 19.22 -5.20 3.37
CA THR A 338 20.41 -6.07 3.35
C THR A 338 20.09 -7.44 2.75
N LYS A 339 18.93 -8.03 3.09
CA LYS A 339 18.53 -9.32 2.53
C LYS A 339 18.22 -9.24 1.03
N LEU A 340 17.53 -8.19 0.58
CA LEU A 340 17.23 -8.00 -0.84
C LEU A 340 18.53 -7.84 -1.64
N GLU A 341 19.45 -7.02 -1.15
CA GLU A 341 20.73 -6.77 -1.81
C GLU A 341 21.61 -8.03 -1.88
N LEU A 342 21.72 -8.80 -0.79
CA LEU A 342 22.47 -10.06 -0.79
C LEU A 342 21.90 -11.11 -1.76
N LYS A 343 20.60 -11.04 -2.06
CA LYS A 343 19.96 -11.90 -3.06
C LYS A 343 20.01 -11.33 -4.48
N GLY A 344 20.33 -10.05 -4.65
CA GLY A 344 20.19 -9.34 -5.91
C GLY A 344 18.72 -9.16 -6.33
N GLU A 345 17.78 -9.09 -5.38
CA GLU A 345 16.34 -8.90 -5.63
C GLU A 345 15.97 -7.41 -5.58
N LYS A 346 15.07 -6.99 -6.46
CA LYS A 346 14.42 -5.66 -6.47
C LYS A 346 12.92 -5.83 -6.73
N PHE A 347 12.12 -4.82 -6.36
CA PHE A 347 10.69 -4.82 -6.63
C PHE A 347 10.36 -4.02 -7.89
N HIS A 348 9.81 -4.74 -8.86
CA HIS A 348 9.31 -4.20 -10.13
C HIS A 348 7.86 -3.70 -9.98
N PRO A 349 7.45 -2.71 -10.81
CA PRO A 349 8.31 -1.93 -11.70
C PRO A 349 9.25 -1.00 -10.91
N THR A 350 10.48 -0.77 -11.36
CA THR A 350 11.37 0.24 -10.76
C THR A 350 11.06 1.63 -11.30
N VAL A 351 11.52 2.68 -10.61
CA VAL A 351 11.34 4.06 -11.10
C VAL A 351 12.05 4.26 -12.45
N ASP A 352 13.23 3.69 -12.61
CA ASP A 352 14.00 3.75 -13.86
C ASP A 352 13.26 3.06 -15.02
N GLU A 353 12.67 1.87 -14.78
CA GLU A 353 11.86 1.16 -15.78
C GLU A 353 10.66 1.99 -16.25
N LEU A 354 10.03 2.70 -15.32
CA LEU A 354 8.92 3.58 -15.64
C LEU A 354 9.39 4.84 -16.39
N GLN A 355 10.55 5.41 -16.04
CA GLN A 355 11.14 6.55 -16.74
C GLN A 355 11.44 6.23 -18.21
N GLU A 356 12.15 5.12 -18.46
CA GLU A 356 12.48 4.68 -19.81
C GLU A 356 11.22 4.47 -20.66
N LYS A 357 10.16 3.94 -20.06
CA LYS A 357 8.93 3.60 -20.76
C LYS A 357 8.06 4.82 -21.07
N TYR A 358 7.84 5.68 -20.10
CA TYR A 358 6.84 6.75 -20.17
C TYR A 358 7.42 8.14 -20.47
N PHE A 359 8.73 8.35 -20.31
CA PHE A 359 9.36 9.67 -20.49
C PHE A 359 10.43 9.71 -21.60
N ASP A 360 11.24 8.65 -21.75
CA ASP A 360 12.35 8.65 -22.73
C ASP A 360 11.95 8.35 -24.18
N ASN A 361 10.67 8.07 -24.43
CA ASN A 361 10.10 7.92 -25.78
C ASN A 361 9.49 9.22 -26.34
N CYS A 362 9.76 10.38 -25.73
CA CYS A 362 9.31 11.70 -26.23
C CYS A 362 10.35 12.41 -27.11
#